data_AF-A0A0D7BCB4-F1
#
_entry.id   AF-A0A0D7BCB4-F1
#
_cell.length_a   1.000
_cell.length_b   1.000
_cell.length_c   1.000
_cell.angle_alpha   90.00
_cell.angle_beta   90.00
_cell.angle_gamma   90.00
#
_symmetry.space_group_name_H-M   'P 1'
#
loop_
_entity.id
_entity.type
_entity.pdbx_description
1 polymer ?
#
loop_
_entity_poly.entity_id
_entity_poly.type
_entity_poly.pdbx_seq_one_letter_code
_entity_poly.pdbx_strand_id
1 'polypeptide(L)'
;MPCTLEEDDTKKLPPTYNAMFYMAPTLWVGITFELIIQIKRTPQRFGLWNRGQRYSVEIEHRPRTRPARPISPCFDTILSTLKYVPDEWHQFSATLPAKNTGVESVNCTFLTPAVQTYGLEDAIPFHIQLSGPLGSLSLLVPDRLVMAVSLVRRTVVTVNGRTQWRNRSIGEGKVWAMPPPATASMDALGVYTDWEGEVRCTSEVRSGSFNIGVVAVQDYVLFALVPSGGTKAAFMPLQHLHPIRLVTDSWTEESWTHPLDI
;
A
#
# COMPACT_ATOMS: atom_id res chain seq x y z
N MET A 1 -3.76 21.14 7.49
CA MET A 1 -4.85 22.11 7.25
C MET A 1 -6.11 21.56 7.90
N PRO A 2 -6.78 22.27 8.84
CA PRO A 2 -8.09 21.84 9.31
C PRO A 2 -9.16 22.46 8.41
N CYS A 3 -9.90 21.64 7.66
CA CYS A 3 -11.04 22.12 6.89
C CYS A 3 -12.30 22.01 7.74
N THR A 4 -12.98 23.16 7.81
CA THR A 4 -14.35 23.37 8.26
C THR A 4 -15.32 22.40 7.59
N LEU A 5 -16.24 21.88 8.40
CA LEU A 5 -17.31 20.98 8.00
C LEU A 5 -18.40 21.80 7.30
N GLU A 6 -18.54 21.67 5.98
CA GLU A 6 -19.77 22.05 5.29
C GLU A 6 -20.76 20.87 5.31
N GLU A 7 -22.04 21.21 5.45
CA GLU A 7 -23.16 20.37 5.89
C GLU A 7 -24.07 19.96 4.72
N ASP A 8 -23.49 19.65 3.55
CA ASP A 8 -24.26 19.28 2.34
C ASP A 8 -23.61 18.14 1.52
N ASP A 9 -22.96 17.19 2.19
CA ASP A 9 -22.26 16.09 1.51
C ASP A 9 -22.66 14.76 2.17
N THR A 10 -23.22 13.83 1.40
CA THR A 10 -23.48 12.45 1.84
C THR A 10 -22.16 11.77 2.17
N LYS A 11 -21.67 12.00 3.40
CA LYS A 11 -20.39 11.45 3.88
C LYS A 11 -20.45 9.94 3.84
N LYS A 12 -19.62 9.35 2.97
CA LYS A 12 -19.47 7.91 2.87
C LYS A 12 -19.02 7.35 4.23
N LEU A 13 -19.73 6.34 4.71
CA LEU A 13 -19.37 5.66 5.94
C LEU A 13 -18.04 4.91 5.75
N PRO A 14 -17.16 4.87 6.77
CA PRO A 14 -15.93 4.09 6.71
C PRO A 14 -16.22 2.58 6.75
N PRO A 15 -15.30 1.73 6.28
CA PRO A 15 -15.42 0.29 6.50
C PRO A 15 -15.40 -0.07 7.99
N THR A 16 -15.99 -1.23 8.33
CA THR A 16 -15.71 -1.91 9.60
C THR A 16 -14.20 -2.12 9.71
N TYR A 17 -13.62 -1.71 10.84
CA TYR A 17 -12.16 -1.70 11.00
C TYR A 17 -11.73 -1.83 12.45
N ASN A 18 -10.65 -2.59 12.70
CA ASN A 18 -10.08 -2.74 14.03
C ASN A 18 -8.54 -2.68 13.99
N ALA A 19 -7.95 -1.97 14.95
CA ALA A 19 -6.50 -1.90 15.13
C ALA A 19 -6.12 -1.75 16.61
N MET A 20 -5.06 -2.45 17.02
CA MET A 20 -4.45 -2.33 18.36
C MET A 20 -3.10 -1.61 18.28
N PHE A 21 -2.75 -0.80 19.28
CA PHE A 21 -1.48 -0.08 19.36
C PHE A 21 -0.71 -0.57 20.58
N TYR A 22 0.36 -1.34 20.36
CA TYR A 22 1.09 -2.04 21.42
C TYR A 22 2.24 -1.23 22.06
N MET A 23 2.50 0.01 21.62
CA MET A 23 3.66 0.81 22.06
C MET A 23 3.32 2.03 22.96
N ALA A 24 2.09 2.14 23.44
CA ALA A 24 1.57 3.17 24.36
C ALA A 24 0.58 2.49 25.33
N PRO A 25 0.06 3.13 26.40
CA PRO A 25 -1.11 2.57 27.12
C PRO A 25 -2.15 2.14 26.08
N THR A 26 -2.59 0.88 26.17
CA THR A 26 -3.28 0.14 25.11
C THR A 26 -4.34 0.98 24.42
N LEU A 27 -4.00 1.54 23.25
CA LEU A 27 -4.93 2.26 22.40
C LEU A 27 -5.52 1.25 21.41
N TRP A 28 -6.83 1.21 21.33
CA TRP A 28 -7.57 0.38 20.39
C TRP A 28 -8.51 1.26 19.59
N VAL A 29 -8.59 0.97 18.29
CA VAL A 29 -9.54 1.57 17.37
C VAL A 29 -10.47 0.48 16.91
N GLY A 30 -11.77 0.73 17.03
CA GLY A 30 -12.83 -0.09 16.45
C GLY A 30 -13.86 0.79 15.77
N ILE A 31 -14.18 0.44 14.54
CA ILE A 31 -15.30 0.98 13.78
C ILE A 31 -16.24 -0.20 13.56
N THR A 32 -17.38 -0.19 14.22
CA THR A 32 -18.40 -1.24 14.18
C THR A 32 -19.75 -0.63 13.85
N PHE A 33 -20.60 -1.40 13.17
CA PHE A 33 -21.94 -0.99 12.79
C PHE A 33 -22.95 -1.99 13.39
N GLU A 34 -24.05 -1.48 13.91
CA GLU A 34 -25.10 -2.29 14.53
C GLU A 34 -26.46 -1.91 13.93
N LEU A 35 -27.18 -2.92 13.43
CA LEU A 35 -28.58 -2.78 13.01
C LEU A 35 -29.49 -3.13 14.18
N ILE A 36 -30.26 -2.13 14.62
CA ILE A 36 -31.19 -2.26 15.73
C ILE A 36 -32.62 -2.26 15.19
N ILE A 37 -33.35 -3.37 15.41
CA ILE A 37 -34.76 -3.52 15.05
C ILE A 37 -35.61 -3.36 16.32
N GLN A 38 -36.48 -2.34 16.37
CA GLN A 38 -37.38 -2.09 17.49
C GLN A 38 -38.84 -2.35 17.11
N ILE A 39 -39.47 -3.35 17.74
CA ILE A 39 -40.88 -3.66 17.57
C ILE A 39 -41.68 -2.93 18.65
N LYS A 40 -42.38 -1.86 18.26
CA LYS A 40 -43.31 -1.12 19.13
C LYS A 40 -44.71 -1.70 18.98
N ARG A 41 -45.31 -2.17 20.07
CA ARG A 41 -46.73 -2.56 20.12
C ARG A 41 -47.57 -1.36 20.51
N THR A 42 -48.56 -1.03 19.68
CA THR A 42 -49.54 0.02 19.99
C THR A 42 -50.44 -0.47 21.13
N PRO A 43 -50.66 0.32 22.19
CA PRO A 43 -51.48 -0.11 23.31
C PRO A 43 -52.94 -0.33 22.88
N GLN A 44 -53.46 -1.55 23.08
CA GLN A 44 -54.90 -1.76 23.14
C GLN A 44 -55.45 -1.20 24.46
N ARG A 45 -56.70 -0.68 24.43
CA ARG A 45 -57.35 0.15 25.47
C ARG A 45 -57.38 -0.42 26.92
N PHE A 46 -56.86 -1.63 27.18
CA PHE A 46 -56.93 -2.29 28.49
C PHE A 46 -55.68 -3.12 28.90
N GLY A 47 -54.46 -2.78 28.46
CA GLY A 47 -53.25 -3.58 28.77
C GLY A 47 -52.11 -2.81 29.46
N LEU A 48 -51.87 -3.10 30.74
CA LEU A 48 -50.84 -2.51 31.62
C LEU A 48 -49.39 -2.97 31.38
N TRP A 49 -49.09 -3.65 30.27
CA TRP A 49 -47.71 -4.09 30.01
C TRP A 49 -47.38 -4.14 28.51
N ASN A 50 -46.75 -3.09 28.01
CA ASN A 50 -46.18 -3.06 26.66
C ASN A 50 -44.69 -2.78 26.74
N ARG A 51 -43.87 -3.84 26.95
CA ARG A 51 -42.44 -3.77 26.63
C ARG A 51 -42.28 -4.04 25.14
N GLY A 52 -41.83 -3.04 24.39
CA GLY A 52 -41.35 -3.24 23.02
C GLY A 52 -40.20 -4.25 23.00
N GLN A 53 -40.07 -5.00 21.92
CA GLN A 53 -38.93 -5.90 21.71
C GLN A 53 -37.85 -5.17 20.91
N ARG A 54 -36.58 -5.38 21.28
CA ARG A 54 -35.42 -4.82 20.59
C ARG A 54 -34.50 -5.98 20.19
N TYR A 55 -34.17 -6.04 18.91
CA TYR A 55 -33.21 -6.97 18.33
C TYR A 55 -32.02 -6.18 17.79
N SER A 56 -30.83 -6.76 17.88
CA SER A 56 -29.57 -6.15 17.43
C SER A 56 -28.78 -7.16 16.62
N VAL A 57 -28.21 -6.72 15.51
CA VAL A 57 -27.32 -7.51 14.66
C VAL A 57 -26.12 -6.65 14.28
N GLU A 58 -24.92 -7.18 14.48
CA GLU A 58 -23.70 -6.51 14.02
C GLU A 58 -23.57 -6.64 12.49
N ILE A 59 -23.23 -5.53 11.83
CA ILE A 59 -23.03 -5.46 10.38
C ILE A 59 -21.56 -5.27 10.08
N GLU A 60 -21.02 -6.15 9.24
CA GLU A 60 -19.73 -5.94 8.63
C GLU A 60 -19.88 -5.05 7.39
N HIS A 61 -19.63 -3.76 7.55
CA HIS A 61 -19.72 -2.79 6.47
C HIS A 61 -18.42 -2.78 5.65
N ARG A 62 -18.52 -3.13 4.36
CA ARG A 62 -17.39 -3.13 3.40
C ARG A 62 -17.75 -2.31 2.16
N PRO A 63 -17.53 -0.98 2.16
CA PRO A 63 -17.76 -0.14 1.00
C PRO A 63 -16.98 -0.64 -0.21
N ARG A 64 -17.66 -0.84 -1.34
CA ARG A 64 -17.02 -1.23 -2.59
C ARG A 64 -16.44 -0.01 -3.31
N THR A 65 -15.18 -0.10 -3.69
CA THR A 65 -14.39 0.96 -4.34
C THR A 65 -13.45 0.32 -5.35
N ARG A 66 -13.22 1.00 -6.47
CA ARG A 66 -12.37 0.53 -7.58
C ARG A 66 -11.38 1.61 -8.01
N PRO A 67 -10.24 1.24 -8.60
CA PRO A 67 -9.38 2.18 -9.29
C PRO A 67 -10.14 2.80 -10.47
N ALA A 68 -9.85 4.05 -10.81
CA ALA A 68 -10.44 4.70 -11.99
C ALA A 68 -9.80 4.22 -13.32
N ARG A 69 -8.64 3.57 -13.23
CA ARG A 69 -7.83 3.12 -14.37
C ARG A 69 -7.21 1.76 -14.04
N PRO A 70 -6.91 0.93 -15.05
CA PRO A 70 -6.20 -0.32 -14.83
C PRO A 70 -4.78 -0.07 -14.33
N ILE A 71 -4.20 -1.09 -13.69
CA ILE A 71 -2.74 -1.21 -13.59
C ILE A 71 -2.26 -1.43 -15.01
N SER A 72 -1.31 -0.61 -15.46
CA SER A 72 -0.85 -0.45 -16.84
C SER A 72 -0.83 -1.71 -17.73
N PRO A 73 -1.02 -1.59 -19.07
CA PRO A 73 -1.46 -2.70 -19.90
C PRO A 73 -0.48 -3.87 -20.01
N CYS A 74 -1.08 -4.99 -20.39
CA CYS A 74 -0.57 -6.35 -20.62
C CYS A 74 0.60 -6.43 -21.62
N PHE A 75 1.80 -6.00 -21.22
CA PHE A 75 3.03 -6.33 -21.94
C PHE A 75 3.81 -7.41 -21.20
N ASP A 76 4.58 -8.20 -21.95
CA ASP A 76 5.28 -9.37 -21.42
C ASP A 76 6.37 -9.04 -20.37
N THR A 77 6.90 -7.80 -20.37
CA THR A 77 7.93 -7.34 -19.41
C THR A 77 7.80 -5.84 -19.09
N ILE A 78 8.21 -5.45 -17.88
CA ILE A 78 8.18 -4.03 -17.44
C ILE A 78 9.07 -3.17 -18.34
N LEU A 79 10.26 -3.64 -18.68
CA LEU A 79 11.21 -2.90 -19.53
C LEU A 79 10.67 -2.60 -20.93
N SER A 80 9.78 -3.44 -21.47
CA SER A 80 9.13 -3.14 -22.75
C SER A 80 8.15 -1.97 -22.60
N THR A 81 7.33 -1.96 -21.54
CA THR A 81 6.36 -0.89 -21.28
C THR A 81 7.01 0.46 -21.07
N LEU A 82 8.13 0.50 -20.33
CA LEU A 82 8.84 1.73 -20.01
C LEU A 82 9.30 2.47 -21.29
N LYS A 83 9.60 1.73 -22.36
CA LYS A 83 10.01 2.31 -23.65
C LYS A 83 8.86 2.92 -24.43
N TYR A 84 7.67 2.32 -24.36
CA TYR A 84 6.52 2.75 -25.14
C TYR A 84 5.63 3.75 -24.41
N VAL A 85 5.49 3.59 -23.09
CA VAL A 85 4.57 4.39 -22.27
C VAL A 85 5.23 4.75 -20.93
N PRO A 86 6.29 5.58 -20.93
CA PRO A 86 7.00 5.95 -19.70
C PRO A 86 6.11 6.68 -18.68
N ASP A 87 5.11 7.42 -19.14
CA ASP A 87 4.16 8.17 -18.30
C ASP A 87 3.26 7.26 -17.43
N GLU A 88 3.20 5.97 -17.77
CA GLU A 88 2.49 4.96 -16.97
C GLU A 88 3.31 4.45 -15.77
N TRP A 89 4.55 4.91 -15.62
CA TRP A 89 5.44 4.53 -14.54
C TRP A 89 5.79 5.73 -13.66
N HIS A 90 5.61 5.53 -12.35
CA HIS A 90 6.14 6.39 -11.33
C HIS A 90 7.58 5.98 -10.99
N GLN A 91 8.51 6.92 -11.11
CA GLN A 91 9.93 6.72 -10.83
C GLN A 91 10.37 7.39 -9.53
N PHE A 92 11.02 6.60 -8.68
CA PHE A 92 11.83 7.06 -7.55
C PHE A 92 13.31 6.80 -7.85
N SER A 93 14.16 7.82 -7.68
CA SER A 93 15.60 7.69 -7.81
C SER A 93 16.29 8.14 -6.52
N ALA A 94 17.29 7.38 -6.08
CA ALA A 94 18.12 7.70 -4.94
C ALA A 94 19.53 7.19 -5.13
N THR A 95 20.46 7.73 -4.36
CA THR A 95 21.85 7.28 -4.35
C THR A 95 22.13 6.54 -3.05
N LEU A 96 22.62 5.30 -3.15
CA LEU A 96 23.09 4.47 -2.05
C LEU A 96 24.50 4.92 -1.66
N PRO A 97 24.68 5.63 -0.53
CA PRO A 97 25.95 6.24 -0.22
C PRO A 97 26.93 5.19 0.31
N ALA A 98 28.18 5.27 -0.17
CA ALA A 98 29.27 4.46 0.33
C ALA A 98 29.66 4.90 1.74
N LYS A 99 30.01 3.93 2.60
CA LYS A 99 30.53 4.16 3.96
C LYS A 99 32.06 4.24 3.98
N ASN A 100 32.71 3.47 3.12
CA ASN A 100 34.15 3.27 3.16
C ASN A 100 34.85 4.16 2.13
N THR A 101 36.06 4.62 2.45
CA THR A 101 36.94 5.29 1.50
C THR A 101 37.32 4.33 0.37
N GLY A 102 37.25 4.79 -0.88
CA GLY A 102 37.57 3.96 -2.07
C GLY A 102 36.40 3.16 -2.64
N VAL A 103 35.20 3.25 -2.05
CA VAL A 103 33.96 2.75 -2.67
C VAL A 103 33.14 3.94 -3.14
N GLU A 104 32.71 3.91 -4.40
CA GLU A 104 31.85 4.95 -4.97
C GLU A 104 30.38 4.64 -4.70
N SER A 105 29.54 5.68 -4.65
CA SER A 105 28.10 5.51 -4.46
C SER A 105 27.44 4.79 -5.64
N VAL A 106 26.33 4.10 -5.36
CA VAL A 106 25.53 3.41 -6.37
C VAL A 106 24.20 4.12 -6.54
N ASN A 107 23.78 4.39 -7.77
CA ASN A 107 22.46 4.93 -8.05
C ASN A 107 21.43 3.81 -8.05
N CYS A 108 20.25 4.10 -7.51
CA CYS A 108 19.12 3.20 -7.43
C CYS A 108 17.91 3.88 -8.05
N THR A 109 17.21 3.15 -8.92
CA THR A 109 15.94 3.55 -9.50
C THR A 109 14.90 2.50 -9.17
N PHE A 110 13.74 2.94 -8.67
CA PHE A 110 12.59 2.12 -8.32
C PHE A 110 11.38 2.61 -9.10
N LEU A 111 10.74 1.72 -9.85
CA LEU A 111 9.61 2.01 -10.72
C LEU A 111 8.37 1.26 -10.22
N THR A 112 7.24 1.95 -10.19
CA THR A 112 5.91 1.40 -9.87
C THR A 112 4.88 1.98 -10.84
N PRO A 113 3.69 1.37 -11.02
CA PRO A 113 2.65 1.95 -11.87
C PRO A 113 2.21 3.34 -11.40
N ALA A 114 1.97 4.24 -12.35
CA ALA A 114 1.60 5.64 -12.08
C ALA A 114 0.17 5.80 -11.53
N VAL A 115 -0.70 4.80 -11.68
CA VAL A 115 -2.10 4.85 -11.20
C VAL A 115 -2.19 5.02 -9.67
N GLN A 116 -1.21 4.49 -8.92
CA GLN A 116 -1.08 4.59 -7.45
C GLN A 116 -2.32 4.17 -6.64
N THR A 117 -3.36 3.65 -7.29
CA THR A 117 -4.61 3.16 -6.69
C THR A 117 -4.82 1.73 -7.15
N TYR A 118 -4.86 0.80 -6.20
CA TYR A 118 -4.82 -0.64 -6.46
C TYR A 118 -5.93 -1.35 -5.67
N GLY A 119 -6.55 -2.36 -6.26
CA GLY A 119 -7.41 -3.29 -5.55
C GLY A 119 -6.66 -4.08 -4.49
N LEU A 120 -7.36 -4.55 -3.45
CA LEU A 120 -6.76 -5.38 -2.39
C LEU A 120 -6.13 -6.67 -2.93
N GLU A 121 -6.69 -7.23 -3.99
CA GLU A 121 -6.26 -8.50 -4.59
C GLU A 121 -5.22 -8.31 -5.72
N ASP A 122 -4.98 -7.06 -6.13
CA ASP A 122 -4.09 -6.76 -7.24
C ASP A 122 -2.63 -7.08 -6.90
N ALA A 123 -1.89 -7.57 -7.90
CA ALA A 123 -0.44 -7.52 -7.90
C ALA A 123 0.02 -6.15 -8.38
N ILE A 124 0.84 -5.50 -7.56
CA ILE A 124 1.50 -4.25 -7.93
C ILE A 124 2.88 -4.63 -8.46
N PRO A 125 3.11 -4.60 -9.78
CA PRO A 125 4.42 -4.85 -10.35
C PRO A 125 5.38 -3.72 -9.98
N PHE A 126 6.67 -4.03 -9.90
CA PHE A 126 7.71 -3.03 -9.73
C PHE A 126 9.01 -3.47 -10.42
N HIS A 127 9.87 -2.49 -10.68
CA HIS A 127 11.19 -2.71 -11.23
C HIS A 127 12.24 -1.94 -10.41
N ILE A 128 13.38 -2.57 -10.20
CA ILE A 128 14.52 -2.00 -9.45
C ILE A 128 15.73 -2.06 -10.36
N GLN A 129 16.42 -0.94 -10.50
CA GLN A 129 17.69 -0.84 -11.22
C GLN A 129 18.75 -0.26 -10.30
N LEU A 130 19.91 -0.92 -10.22
CA LEU A 130 21.11 -0.36 -9.61
C LEU A 130 22.11 -0.04 -10.71
N SER A 131 22.74 1.13 -10.66
CA SER A 131 23.76 1.55 -11.61
C SER A 131 24.94 2.24 -10.93
N GLY A 132 26.15 1.99 -11.42
CA GLY A 132 27.35 2.60 -10.87
C GLY A 132 28.65 1.92 -11.32
N PRO A 133 29.77 2.30 -10.70
CA PRO A 133 31.07 1.68 -10.96
C PRO A 133 31.04 0.18 -10.65
N LEU A 134 31.66 -0.63 -11.52
CA LEU A 134 31.68 -2.09 -11.38
C LEU A 134 32.25 -2.54 -10.02
N GLY A 135 33.29 -1.85 -9.53
CA GLY A 135 33.88 -2.11 -8.21
C GLY A 135 32.84 -1.97 -7.08
N SER A 136 32.04 -0.92 -7.10
CA SER A 136 30.97 -0.67 -6.13
C SER A 136 29.81 -1.66 -6.25
N LEU A 137 29.33 -1.93 -7.47
CA LEU A 137 28.23 -2.88 -7.70
C LEU A 137 28.61 -4.32 -7.34
N SER A 138 29.88 -4.72 -7.54
CA SER A 138 30.36 -6.04 -7.14
C SER A 138 30.25 -6.30 -5.63
N LEU A 139 30.16 -5.25 -4.81
CA LEU A 139 29.95 -5.36 -3.37
C LEU A 139 28.47 -5.55 -2.99
N LEU A 140 27.55 -5.36 -3.95
CA LEU A 140 26.09 -5.48 -3.82
C LEU A 140 25.51 -6.73 -4.51
N VAL A 141 26.37 -7.67 -4.93
CA VAL A 141 25.96 -8.98 -5.49
C VAL A 141 24.91 -9.63 -4.57
N PRO A 142 23.91 -10.37 -5.09
CA PRO A 142 22.69 -10.76 -4.35
C PRO A 142 22.88 -11.31 -2.92
N ASP A 143 23.97 -12.03 -2.64
CA ASP A 143 24.26 -12.56 -1.30
C ASP A 143 24.63 -11.46 -0.27
N ARG A 144 24.95 -10.26 -0.74
CA ARG A 144 25.43 -9.11 0.03
C ARG A 144 24.44 -7.96 0.09
N LEU A 145 23.26 -8.10 -0.50
CA LEU A 145 22.24 -7.07 -0.51
C LEU A 145 20.87 -7.71 -0.34
N VAL A 146 20.18 -7.36 0.74
CA VAL A 146 18.77 -7.70 0.91
C VAL A 146 17.94 -6.61 0.25
N MET A 147 17.18 -7.00 -0.77
CA MET A 147 16.18 -6.15 -1.41
C MET A 147 14.79 -6.58 -0.95
N ALA A 148 14.04 -5.65 -0.38
CA ALA A 148 12.71 -5.91 0.12
C ALA A 148 11.74 -4.88 -0.42
N VAL A 149 10.62 -5.37 -0.94
CA VAL A 149 9.44 -4.56 -1.24
C VAL A 149 8.29 -5.12 -0.40
N SER A 150 7.54 -4.27 0.27
CA SER A 150 6.41 -4.67 1.12
C SER A 150 5.30 -3.63 1.07
N LEU A 151 4.09 -4.04 1.39
CA LEU A 151 2.97 -3.12 1.62
C LEU A 151 2.86 -2.81 3.09
N VAL A 152 2.77 -1.52 3.41
CA VAL A 152 2.71 -1.03 4.79
C VAL A 152 1.47 -0.18 4.97
N ARG A 153 0.64 -0.57 5.94
CA ARG A 153 -0.53 0.19 6.37
C ARG A 153 -0.18 1.03 7.58
N ARG A 154 -0.38 2.34 7.49
CA ARG A 154 -0.32 3.29 8.59
C ARG A 154 -1.72 3.61 9.09
N THR A 155 -2.00 3.26 10.33
CA THR A 155 -3.21 3.72 11.04
C THR A 155 -2.85 4.94 11.87
N VAL A 156 -3.47 6.07 11.58
CA VAL A 156 -3.32 7.34 12.30
C VAL A 156 -4.58 7.58 13.11
N VAL A 157 -4.42 7.95 14.38
CA VAL A 157 -5.51 8.18 15.32
C VAL A 157 -5.28 9.49 16.04
N THR A 158 -6.30 10.35 16.04
CA THR A 158 -6.25 11.66 16.67
C THR A 158 -7.34 11.76 17.73
N VAL A 159 -6.93 11.84 19.01
CA VAL A 159 -7.84 11.97 20.16
C VAL A 159 -7.38 13.15 21.01
N ASN A 160 -8.29 14.08 21.32
CA ASN A 160 -8.00 15.27 22.13
C ASN A 160 -6.79 16.07 21.62
N GLY A 161 -6.67 16.22 20.29
CA GLY A 161 -5.55 16.92 19.64
C GLY A 161 -4.22 16.15 19.63
N ARG A 162 -4.14 14.97 20.25
CA ARG A 162 -2.96 14.11 20.24
C ARG A 162 -3.08 13.10 19.12
N THR A 163 -2.06 13.04 18.27
CA THR A 163 -1.98 12.09 17.16
C THR A 163 -1.03 10.95 17.51
N GLN A 164 -1.48 9.72 17.36
CA GLN A 164 -0.62 8.53 17.36
C GLN A 164 -0.77 7.80 16.03
N TRP A 165 0.27 7.08 15.63
CA TRP A 165 0.22 6.25 14.43
C TRP A 165 0.93 4.92 14.64
N ARG A 166 0.53 3.93 13.86
CA ARG A 166 1.16 2.60 13.82
C ARG A 166 1.30 2.16 12.37
N ASN A 167 2.49 1.66 12.02
CA ASN A 167 2.70 0.94 10.78
C ASN A 167 2.50 -0.56 11.01
N ARG A 168 1.90 -1.26 10.05
CA ARG A 168 1.77 -2.72 10.01
C ARG A 168 2.12 -3.19 8.60
N SER A 169 2.96 -4.22 8.48
CA SER A 169 3.14 -4.91 7.21
C SER A 169 1.85 -5.65 6.85
N ILE A 170 1.35 -5.42 5.64
CA ILE A 170 0.12 -5.99 5.10
C ILE A 170 0.36 -6.77 3.80
N GLY A 171 1.61 -6.96 3.40
CA GLY A 171 1.99 -7.68 2.19
C GLY A 171 3.50 -7.72 2.02
N GLU A 172 4.02 -8.84 1.53
CA GLU A 172 5.45 -9.01 1.20
C GLU A 172 5.60 -9.24 -0.30
N GLY A 173 6.58 -8.55 -0.89
CA GLY A 173 6.85 -8.58 -2.32
C GLY A 173 7.82 -9.70 -2.67
N LYS A 174 7.65 -10.24 -3.87
CA LYS A 174 8.59 -11.16 -4.49
C LYS A 174 9.50 -10.35 -5.41
N VAL A 175 10.81 -10.56 -5.30
CA VAL A 175 11.84 -9.89 -6.10
C VAL A 175 12.64 -10.98 -6.81
N TRP A 176 12.87 -10.84 -8.11
CA TRP A 176 13.72 -11.75 -8.89
C TRP A 176 14.65 -10.95 -9.80
N ALA A 177 15.85 -11.50 -10.01
CA ALA A 177 16.85 -10.88 -10.87
C ALA A 177 16.47 -11.06 -12.34
N MET A 178 16.71 -10.02 -13.15
CA MET A 178 16.56 -10.09 -14.59
C MET A 178 17.91 -10.41 -15.25
N PRO A 179 17.95 -11.33 -16.23
CA PRO A 179 19.17 -11.58 -16.98
C PRO A 179 19.58 -10.33 -17.76
N PRO A 180 20.89 -10.03 -17.86
CA PRO A 180 21.34 -8.89 -18.66
C PRO A 180 20.96 -9.10 -20.13
N PRO A 181 20.57 -8.03 -20.85
CA PRO A 181 20.21 -8.15 -22.26
C PRO A 181 21.42 -8.59 -23.10
N ALA A 182 21.19 -9.51 -24.03
CA ALA A 182 22.25 -10.14 -24.86
C ALA A 182 23.06 -9.14 -25.72
N THR A 183 22.57 -7.90 -25.88
CA THR A 183 23.16 -6.85 -26.70
C THR A 183 23.87 -5.75 -25.89
N ALA A 184 24.02 -5.89 -24.57
CA ALA A 184 24.71 -4.89 -23.77
C ALA A 184 26.20 -4.84 -24.15
N SER A 185 26.60 -3.85 -24.95
CA SER A 185 28.01 -3.52 -25.14
C SER A 185 28.58 -3.07 -23.80
N MET A 186 29.79 -3.55 -23.45
CA MET A 186 30.53 -3.13 -22.26
C MET A 186 31.11 -1.72 -22.43
N ASP A 187 30.32 -0.76 -22.94
CA ASP A 187 30.78 0.61 -23.09
C ASP A 187 30.90 1.30 -21.72
N ALA A 188 31.93 2.14 -21.59
CA ALA A 188 32.55 2.61 -20.35
C ALA A 188 31.69 3.55 -19.45
N LEU A 189 30.38 3.64 -19.65
CA LEU A 189 29.49 4.60 -18.95
C LEU A 189 28.85 4.07 -17.65
N GLY A 190 29.22 2.85 -17.23
CA GLY A 190 28.79 2.25 -15.96
C GLY A 190 28.06 0.93 -16.18
N VAL A 191 28.11 0.06 -15.16
CA VAL A 191 27.39 -1.22 -15.18
C VAL A 191 26.04 -0.99 -14.49
N TYR A 192 25.02 -1.72 -14.93
CA TYR A 192 23.74 -1.76 -14.24
C TYR A 192 23.25 -3.20 -14.07
N THR A 193 22.37 -3.38 -13.10
CA THR A 193 21.74 -4.65 -12.75
C THR A 193 20.27 -4.40 -12.46
N ASP A 194 19.41 -5.28 -12.98
CA ASP A 194 17.96 -5.12 -12.94
C ASP A 194 17.28 -6.25 -12.17
N TRP A 195 16.20 -5.88 -11.49
CA TRP A 195 15.28 -6.79 -10.83
C TRP A 195 13.84 -6.40 -11.15
N GLU A 196 12.99 -7.39 -11.20
CA GLU A 196 11.54 -7.22 -11.29
C GLU A 196 10.87 -7.90 -10.10
N GLY A 197 9.63 -7.54 -9.86
CA GLY A 197 8.87 -8.11 -8.79
C GLY A 197 7.41 -7.74 -8.79
N GLU A 198 6.67 -8.36 -7.89
CA GLU A 198 5.29 -8.00 -7.58
C GLU A 198 5.07 -7.98 -6.07
N VAL A 199 4.20 -7.09 -5.59
CA VAL A 199 3.74 -7.08 -4.20
C VAL A 199 2.21 -7.11 -4.15
N ARG A 200 1.67 -7.90 -3.22
CA ARG A 200 0.22 -8.11 -3.02
C ARG A 200 -0.12 -7.96 -1.54
N CYS A 201 -1.37 -7.58 -1.25
CA CYS A 201 -1.86 -7.64 0.13
C CYS A 201 -2.00 -9.10 0.58
N THR A 202 -1.89 -9.33 1.90
CA THR A 202 -2.32 -10.60 2.48
C THR A 202 -3.84 -10.69 2.49
N SER A 203 -4.38 -11.92 2.50
CA SER A 203 -5.82 -12.18 2.54
C SER A 203 -6.51 -11.73 3.85
N GLU A 204 -5.74 -11.31 4.86
CA GLU A 204 -6.25 -10.75 6.10
C GLU A 204 -6.74 -9.29 5.93
N VAL A 205 -6.28 -8.60 4.90
CA VAL A 205 -6.65 -7.21 4.64
C VAL A 205 -8.04 -7.18 4.00
N ARG A 206 -9.01 -6.59 4.70
CA ARG A 206 -10.42 -6.57 4.26
C ARG A 206 -10.94 -5.18 3.86
N SER A 207 -10.15 -4.14 4.08
CA SER A 207 -10.56 -2.75 3.86
C SER A 207 -9.49 -1.97 3.11
N GLY A 208 -9.93 -1.06 2.25
CA GLY A 208 -9.06 -0.08 1.60
C GLY A 208 -8.64 1.06 2.55
N SER A 209 -7.93 2.04 1.99
CA SER A 209 -7.58 3.28 2.69
C SER A 209 -8.84 4.13 2.95
N PHE A 210 -8.94 4.75 4.11
CA PHE A 210 -10.05 5.67 4.44
C PHE A 210 -9.63 6.74 5.43
N ASN A 211 -10.40 7.82 5.54
CA ASN A 211 -10.15 8.89 6.50
C ASN A 211 -11.49 9.47 6.99
N ILE A 212 -11.69 9.42 8.31
CA ILE A 212 -12.88 9.98 9.00
C ILE A 212 -12.50 11.06 10.02
N GLY A 213 -11.35 11.71 9.82
CA GLY A 213 -10.83 12.78 10.66
C GLY A 213 -10.09 12.27 11.90
N VAL A 214 -10.77 11.57 12.80
CA VAL A 214 -10.17 11.03 14.03
C VAL A 214 -9.40 9.73 13.80
N VAL A 215 -9.70 9.02 12.72
CA VAL A 215 -8.99 7.82 12.27
C VAL A 215 -8.73 7.93 10.78
N ALA A 216 -7.49 7.66 10.39
CA ALA A 216 -7.10 7.53 8.99
C ALA A 216 -6.27 6.27 8.78
N VAL A 217 -6.56 5.55 7.71
CA VAL A 217 -5.80 4.40 7.24
C VAL A 217 -5.16 4.79 5.92
N GLN A 218 -3.83 4.80 5.90
CA GLN A 218 -2.99 5.17 4.76
C GLN A 218 -2.14 3.97 4.37
N ASP A 219 -1.91 3.78 3.08
CA ASP A 219 -1.16 2.64 2.55
C ASP A 219 0.08 3.10 1.79
N TYR A 220 1.15 2.31 1.85
CA TYR A 220 2.43 2.63 1.25
C TYR A 220 3.06 1.38 0.64
N VAL A 221 3.77 1.55 -0.48
CA VAL A 221 4.81 0.60 -0.91
C VAL A 221 6.10 0.99 -0.22
N LEU A 222 6.62 0.09 0.61
CA LEU A 222 7.92 0.22 1.26
C LEU A 222 8.96 -0.50 0.40
N PHE A 223 9.90 0.26 -0.15
CA PHE A 223 11.10 -0.26 -0.81
C PHE A 223 12.31 -0.09 0.13
N ALA A 224 13.10 -1.14 0.29
CA ALA A 224 14.30 -1.12 1.11
C ALA A 224 15.47 -1.87 0.46
N LEU A 225 16.65 -1.27 0.55
CA LEU A 225 17.94 -1.88 0.23
C LEU A 225 18.76 -1.95 1.51
N VAL A 226 19.07 -3.16 1.96
CA VAL A 226 19.84 -3.39 3.19
C VAL A 226 21.12 -4.17 2.85
N PRO A 227 22.27 -3.48 2.76
CA PRO A 227 23.56 -4.13 2.58
C PRO A 227 23.86 -5.12 3.71
N SER A 228 24.22 -6.35 3.37
CA SER A 228 24.63 -7.39 4.31
C SER A 228 26.00 -7.05 4.93
N GLY A 229 26.21 -7.46 6.19
CA GLY A 229 27.47 -7.23 6.91
C GLY A 229 27.39 -6.21 8.05
N GLY A 230 26.19 -5.68 8.34
CA GLY A 230 25.95 -4.84 9.51
C GLY A 230 26.83 -3.60 9.55
N THR A 231 27.64 -3.47 10.60
CA THR A 231 28.58 -2.34 10.76
C THR A 231 29.72 -2.36 9.74
N LYS A 232 30.04 -3.52 9.14
CA LYS A 232 31.09 -3.69 8.12
C LYS A 232 30.58 -3.52 6.69
N ALA A 233 29.28 -3.29 6.50
CA ALA A 233 28.71 -3.14 5.18
C ALA A 233 29.32 -1.93 4.45
N ALA A 234 29.56 -2.06 3.15
CA ALA A 234 30.19 -1.01 2.34
C ALA A 234 29.27 0.20 2.07
N PHE A 235 27.96 0.03 2.24
CA PHE A 235 26.95 1.04 1.97
C PHE A 235 26.02 1.27 3.16
N MET A 236 25.40 2.45 3.23
CA MET A 236 24.26 2.71 4.13
C MET A 236 22.99 2.04 3.59
N PRO A 237 22.08 1.59 4.46
CA PRO A 237 20.77 1.13 4.02
C PRO A 237 19.97 2.29 3.40
N LEU A 238 19.14 1.98 2.40
CA LEU A 238 18.18 2.89 1.79
C LEU A 238 16.77 2.39 2.09
N GLN A 239 15.87 3.31 2.42
CA GLN A 239 14.47 3.02 2.63
C GLN A 239 13.62 4.13 2.01
N HIS A 240 12.58 3.74 1.27
CA HIS A 240 11.63 4.65 0.64
C HIS A 240 10.20 4.17 0.90
N LEU A 241 9.33 5.11 1.32
CA LEU A 241 7.89 4.87 1.49
C LEU A 241 7.14 5.64 0.41
N HIS A 242 6.66 4.91 -0.59
CA HIS A 242 5.88 5.45 -1.68
C HIS A 242 4.38 5.41 -1.34
N PRO A 243 3.66 6.54 -1.25
CA PRO A 243 2.25 6.54 -0.90
C PRO A 243 1.41 5.93 -2.02
N ILE A 244 0.45 5.08 -1.63
CA ILE A 244 -0.53 4.49 -2.54
C ILE A 244 -1.93 4.54 -1.91
N ARG A 245 -2.96 4.24 -2.69
CA ARG A 245 -4.31 4.01 -2.20
C ARG A 245 -4.71 2.57 -2.49
N LEU A 246 -5.15 1.86 -1.46
CA LEU A 246 -5.79 0.56 -1.63
C LEU A 246 -7.30 0.72 -1.65
N VAL A 247 -7.97 0.05 -2.58
CA VAL A 247 -9.44 -0.01 -2.74
C VAL A 247 -9.88 -1.47 -2.73
N THR A 248 -11.17 -1.73 -2.53
CA THR A 248 -11.65 -3.09 -2.25
C THR A 248 -11.59 -4.01 -3.46
N ASP A 249 -11.97 -3.52 -4.63
CA ASP A 249 -12.13 -4.33 -5.83
C ASP A 249 -11.11 -3.90 -6.90
N SER A 250 -10.63 -4.85 -7.69
CA SER A 250 -9.77 -4.59 -8.85
C SER A 250 -10.47 -3.73 -9.90
N TRP A 251 -9.67 -3.11 -10.77
CA TRP A 251 -10.22 -2.45 -11.95
C TRP A 251 -10.91 -3.48 -12.86
N THR A 252 -12.03 -3.08 -13.44
CA THR A 252 -12.75 -3.83 -14.46
C THR A 252 -13.13 -2.86 -15.56
N GLU A 253 -12.94 -3.27 -16.82
CA GLU A 253 -13.50 -2.56 -17.96
C GLU A 253 -15.03 -2.62 -17.80
N GLU A 254 -15.68 -1.48 -17.52
CA GLU A 254 -17.11 -1.46 -17.23
C GLU A 254 -17.92 -1.98 -18.43
N SER A 255 -18.23 -3.27 -18.45
CA SER A 255 -19.38 -3.77 -19.19
C SER A 255 -20.60 -3.31 -18.41
N TRP A 256 -21.30 -2.31 -18.96
CA TRP A 256 -22.52 -1.73 -18.42
C TRP A 256 -23.40 -2.79 -17.72
N THR A 257 -23.83 -2.48 -16.49
CA THR A 257 -24.67 -3.24 -15.55
C THR A 257 -23.98 -4.30 -14.67
N HIS A 258 -23.73 -3.95 -13.40
CA HIS A 258 -23.52 -4.94 -12.35
C HIS A 258 -24.88 -5.61 -12.04
N PRO A 259 -25.01 -6.95 -12.00
CA PRO A 259 -26.28 -7.63 -11.71
C PRO A 259 -26.87 -7.38 -10.31
N LEU A 260 -26.19 -6.58 -9.47
CA LEU A 260 -26.61 -6.25 -8.10
C LEU A 260 -26.98 -4.77 -7.94
N ASP A 261 -26.96 -3.99 -9.03
CA ASP A 261 -27.48 -2.62 -9.06
C ASP A 261 -28.96 -2.59 -9.50
N ILE A 262 -29.68 -3.72 -9.38
CA ILE A 262 -31.14 -3.88 -9.57
C ILE A 262 -31.77 -4.21 -8.22
#